data_AF-A0A256I484-F1
#
_entry.id   AF-A0A256I484-F1
#
_cell.length_a   1.000
_cell.length_b   1.000
_cell.length_c   1.000
_cell.angle_alpha   90.00
_cell.angle_beta   90.00
_cell.angle_gamma   90.00
#
_symmetry.space_group_name_H-M   'P 1'
#
loop_
_entity.id
_entity.type
_entity.pdbx_description
1 polymer ?
#
loop_
_entity_poly.entity_id
_entity_poly.type
_entity_poly.pdbx_seq_one_letter_code
_entity_poly.pdbx_strand_id
1 'polypeptide(L)'
;DAAASVARSVSTATRQPIAVDAEPHPFSDQWPFVRRGVPALQLHSDSGDRGRGWGHTHADTRDKVDDRNVREHAMLTALLVCEFAAAERDVPRLDREELVAEFRDADFETGMRAADLWPDGWE
;
A
#
# COMPACT_ATOMS: atom_id res chain seq x y z
N ASP A 1 -9.86 7.15 -0.19
CA ASP A 1 -10.20 8.00 0.98
C ASP A 1 -10.22 7.33 2.35
N ALA A 2 -11.01 6.27 2.59
CA ALA A 2 -11.16 5.68 3.92
C ALA A 2 -9.82 5.22 4.54
N ALA A 3 -9.01 4.44 3.81
CA ALA A 3 -7.73 3.95 4.32
C ALA A 3 -6.73 5.09 4.64
N ALA A 4 -6.70 6.12 3.81
CA ALA A 4 -5.90 7.32 4.04
C ALA A 4 -6.33 8.08 5.31
N SER A 5 -7.64 8.16 5.57
CA SER A 5 -8.17 8.74 6.81
C SER A 5 -7.71 7.96 8.04
N VAL A 6 -7.77 6.62 8.00
CA VAL A 6 -7.31 5.75 9.08
C VAL A 6 -5.82 5.95 9.36
N ALA A 7 -5.00 5.94 8.31
CA ALA A 7 -3.56 6.18 8.43
C ALA A 7 -3.26 7.54 9.08
N ARG A 8 -3.97 8.60 8.67
CA ARG A 8 -3.83 9.94 9.27
C ARG A 8 -4.26 10.00 10.74
N SER A 9 -5.32 9.28 11.10
CA SER A 9 -5.78 9.17 12.49
C SER A 9 -4.72 8.52 13.38
N VAL A 10 -4.21 7.35 12.97
CA VAL A 10 -3.14 6.64 13.69
C VAL A 10 -1.88 7.49 13.79
N SER A 11 -1.49 8.17 12.71
CA SER A 11 -0.33 9.06 12.70
C SER A 11 -0.48 10.19 13.72
N THR A 12 -1.66 10.81 13.78
CA THR A 12 -1.96 11.90 14.72
C THR A 12 -1.98 11.41 16.17
N ALA A 13 -2.64 10.28 16.45
CA ALA A 13 -2.76 9.71 17.79
C ALA A 13 -1.41 9.29 18.38
N THR A 14 -0.52 8.76 17.54
CA THR A 14 0.82 8.29 17.95
C THR A 14 1.89 9.38 17.88
N ARG A 15 1.62 10.49 17.17
CA ARG A 15 2.61 11.49 16.76
C ARG A 15 3.77 10.88 15.97
N GLN A 16 3.54 9.75 15.29
CA GLN A 16 4.48 9.18 14.34
C GLN A 16 4.02 9.48 12.91
N PRO A 17 4.86 10.11 12.05
CA PRO A 17 4.48 10.38 10.67
C PRO A 17 4.17 9.10 9.88
N ILE A 18 3.06 9.13 9.15
CA ILE A 18 2.73 8.17 8.11
C ILE A 18 2.52 8.97 6.83
N ALA A 19 3.42 8.81 5.86
CA ALA A 19 3.20 9.32 4.52
C ALA A 19 2.15 8.43 3.84
N VAL A 20 1.16 9.05 3.22
CA VAL A 20 0.12 8.32 2.48
C VAL A 20 0.32 8.59 1.01
N ASP A 21 0.57 7.52 0.26
CA ASP A 21 0.48 7.50 -1.19
C ASP A 21 -0.83 6.84 -1.59
N ALA A 22 -1.59 7.51 -2.45
CA ALA A 22 -2.86 7.02 -2.96
C ALA A 22 -2.73 6.44 -4.36
N GLU A 23 -1.58 6.59 -5.01
CA GLU A 23 -1.35 6.02 -6.33
C GLU A 23 -1.47 4.48 -6.26
N PRO A 24 -2.27 3.86 -7.14
CA PRO A 24 -2.47 2.42 -7.10
C PRO A 24 -1.17 1.67 -7.41
N HIS A 25 -0.84 0.67 -6.58
CA HIS A 25 0.39 -0.10 -6.73
C HIS A 25 0.10 -1.61 -6.94
N PRO A 26 0.21 -2.15 -8.18
CA PRO A 26 -0.14 -3.53 -8.50
C PRO A 26 0.99 -4.55 -8.23
N PHE A 27 2.14 -4.12 -7.70
CA PHE A 27 3.35 -4.95 -7.64
C PHE A 27 3.64 -5.51 -6.25
N SER A 28 2.60 -6.03 -5.57
CA SER A 28 2.72 -6.70 -4.26
C SER A 28 1.49 -7.58 -4.00
N ASP A 29 1.51 -8.36 -2.93
CA ASP A 29 0.55 -9.44 -2.63
C ASP A 29 -0.90 -8.97 -2.42
N GLN A 30 -1.12 -7.67 -2.17
CA GLN A 30 -2.48 -7.13 -2.10
C GLN A 30 -3.18 -7.08 -3.46
N TRP A 31 -2.44 -7.11 -4.57
CA TRP A 31 -2.99 -6.85 -5.90
C TRP A 31 -4.18 -7.75 -6.28
N PRO A 32 -4.17 -9.07 -6.03
CA PRO A 32 -5.33 -9.94 -6.31
C PRO A 32 -6.61 -9.53 -5.59
N PHE A 33 -6.51 -8.85 -4.44
CA PHE A 33 -7.64 -8.33 -3.66
C PHE A 33 -8.12 -6.99 -4.24
N VAL A 34 -7.17 -6.07 -4.48
CA VAL A 34 -7.45 -4.74 -5.03
C VAL A 34 -8.13 -4.84 -6.40
N ARG A 35 -7.63 -5.68 -7.31
CA ARG A 35 -8.26 -5.86 -8.64
C ARG A 35 -9.67 -6.45 -8.59
N ARG A 36 -10.02 -7.08 -7.47
CA ARG A 36 -11.36 -7.58 -7.20
C ARG A 36 -12.18 -6.58 -6.41
N GLY A 37 -11.71 -5.35 -6.19
CA GLY A 37 -12.35 -4.24 -5.47
C GLY A 37 -12.27 -4.30 -3.95
N VAL A 38 -11.43 -5.17 -3.38
CA VAL A 38 -11.24 -5.23 -1.92
C VAL A 38 -10.24 -4.13 -1.53
N PRO A 39 -10.60 -3.20 -0.64
CA PRO A 39 -9.69 -2.17 -0.18
C PRO A 39 -8.50 -2.81 0.54
N ALA A 40 -7.30 -2.32 0.25
CA ALA A 40 -6.07 -2.80 0.85
C ALA A 40 -5.18 -1.63 1.26
N LEU A 41 -4.33 -1.88 2.26
CA LEU A 41 -3.28 -0.96 2.69
C LEU A 41 -1.95 -1.71 2.61
N GLN A 42 -1.00 -1.16 1.84
CA GLN A 42 0.38 -1.63 1.84
C GLN A 42 1.22 -0.67 2.68
N LEU A 43 2.09 -1.21 3.53
CA LEU A 43 3.05 -0.45 4.32
C LEU A 43 4.45 -0.74 3.80
N HIS A 44 5.28 0.28 3.69
CA HIS A 44 6.70 0.15 3.42
C HIS A 44 7.48 1.20 4.20
N SER A 45 8.74 0.88 4.50
CA SER A 45 9.70 1.89 4.93
C SER A 45 10.20 2.68 3.72
N ASP A 46 10.57 3.93 3.94
CA ASP A 46 11.24 4.76 2.92
C ASP A 46 12.64 5.13 3.42
N SER A 47 13.65 4.91 2.56
CA SER A 47 15.04 5.30 2.81
C SER A 47 15.37 6.71 2.30
N GLY A 48 14.47 7.34 1.54
CA GLY A 48 14.70 8.62 0.85
C GLY A 48 15.59 8.49 -0.41
N ASP A 49 16.28 7.37 -0.56
CA ASP A 49 17.06 7.03 -1.74
C ASP A 49 16.17 6.46 -2.86
N ARG A 50 16.58 6.72 -4.12
CA ARG A 50 15.89 6.16 -5.30
C ARG A 50 16.17 4.66 -5.43
N GLY A 51 15.15 3.92 -5.87
CA GLY A 51 15.25 2.50 -6.19
C GLY A 51 14.82 1.60 -5.03
N ARG A 52 15.26 0.34 -5.04
CA ARG A 52 14.88 -0.68 -4.04
C ARG A 52 15.93 -0.89 -2.95
N GLY A 53 16.87 0.05 -2.80
CA GLY A 53 18.02 -0.07 -1.92
C GLY A 53 18.82 -1.35 -2.19
N TRP A 54 18.92 -2.22 -1.18
CA TRP A 54 19.63 -3.50 -1.27
C TRP A 54 18.78 -4.66 -1.78
N GLY A 55 17.47 -4.46 -1.99
CA GLY A 55 16.55 -5.52 -2.39
C GLY A 55 17.01 -6.27 -3.64
N HIS A 56 16.83 -7.59 -3.63
CA HIS A 56 17.28 -8.51 -4.70
C HIS A 56 18.80 -8.53 -4.94
N THR A 57 19.60 -8.16 -3.93
CA THR A 57 21.07 -8.29 -3.98
C THR A 57 21.59 -9.16 -2.83
N HIS A 58 22.83 -9.63 -2.95
CA HIS A 58 23.51 -10.31 -1.84
C HIS A 58 23.74 -9.41 -0.61
N ALA A 59 23.59 -8.09 -0.75
CA ALA A 59 23.77 -7.13 0.34
C ALA A 59 22.47 -6.87 1.12
N ASP A 60 21.35 -7.50 0.75
CA ASP A 60 20.09 -7.49 1.52
C ASP A 60 20.23 -8.35 2.79
N THR A 61 20.93 -7.79 3.78
CA THR A 61 21.34 -8.49 5.00
C THR A 61 20.90 -7.73 6.24
N ARG A 62 20.77 -8.45 7.37
CA ARG A 62 20.21 -7.92 8.63
C ARG A 62 20.89 -6.64 9.14
N ASP A 63 22.17 -6.45 8.88
CA ASP A 63 22.93 -5.28 9.35
C ASP A 63 22.47 -3.94 8.71
N LYS A 64 21.62 -3.98 7.68
CA LYS A 64 20.99 -2.79 7.06
C LYS A 64 19.63 -2.47 7.69
N VAL A 65 19.12 -3.33 8.57
CA VAL A 65 17.80 -3.18 9.20
C VAL A 65 17.96 -2.42 10.51
N ASP A 66 17.26 -1.30 10.64
CA ASP A 66 17.12 -0.61 11.92
C ASP A 66 16.03 -1.28 12.76
N ASP A 67 16.41 -1.84 13.91
CA ASP A 67 15.50 -2.48 14.87
C ASP A 67 14.40 -1.51 15.36
N ARG A 68 14.67 -0.20 15.42
CA ARG A 68 13.68 0.81 15.76
C ARG A 68 12.61 0.89 14.68
N ASN A 69 13.01 0.94 13.40
CA ASN A 69 12.06 1.01 12.29
C ASN A 69 11.16 -0.23 12.24
N VAL A 70 11.71 -1.42 12.51
CA VAL A 70 10.93 -2.66 12.58
C VAL A 70 9.89 -2.62 13.71
N ARG A 71 10.29 -2.16 14.91
CA ARG A 71 9.38 -2.03 16.05
C ARG A 71 8.29 -1.00 15.81
N GLU A 72 8.65 0.15 15.25
CA GLU A 72 7.69 1.21 14.90
C GLU A 72 6.72 0.72 13.81
N HIS A 73 7.20 0.04 12.77
CA HIS A 73 6.33 -0.59 11.78
C HIS A 73 5.36 -1.59 12.40
N ALA A 74 5.84 -2.47 13.29
CA ALA A 74 4.99 -3.45 13.96
C ALA A 74 3.91 -2.77 14.81
N MET A 75 4.27 -1.75 15.58
CA MET A 75 3.34 -0.98 16.41
C MET A 75 2.29 -0.27 15.55
N LEU A 76 2.70 0.46 14.51
CA LEU A 76 1.78 1.18 13.64
C LEU A 76 0.86 0.23 12.87
N THR A 77 1.39 -0.89 12.37
CA THR A 77 0.59 -1.94 11.72
C THR A 77 -0.47 -2.49 12.66
N ALA A 78 -0.13 -2.79 13.92
CA ALA A 78 -1.10 -3.28 14.89
C ALA A 78 -2.22 -2.25 15.16
N LEU A 79 -1.88 -0.97 15.28
CA LEU A 79 -2.87 0.09 15.47
C LEU A 79 -3.78 0.28 14.25
N LEU A 80 -3.23 0.22 13.04
CA LEU A 80 -4.01 0.26 11.81
C LEU A 80 -4.99 -0.93 11.74
N VAL A 81 -4.53 -2.13 12.09
CA VAL A 81 -5.40 -3.32 12.16
C VAL A 81 -6.54 -3.11 13.16
N CYS A 82 -6.25 -2.60 14.37
CA CYS A 82 -7.28 -2.28 15.35
C CYS A 82 -8.31 -1.28 14.81
N GLU A 83 -7.87 -0.22 14.14
CA GLU A 83 -8.75 0.78 13.53
C GLU A 83 -9.63 0.20 12.42
N PHE A 84 -9.10 -0.67 11.57
CA PHE A 84 -9.90 -1.33 10.53
C PHE A 84 -10.83 -2.41 11.07
N ALA A 85 -10.49 -3.01 12.21
CA ALA A 85 -11.31 -4.04 12.87
C ALA A 85 -12.39 -3.46 13.81
N ALA A 86 -12.41 -2.14 14.03
CA ALA A 86 -13.40 -1.49 14.88
C ALA A 86 -14.82 -1.72 14.34
N ALA A 87 -15.79 -2.00 15.21
CA ALA A 87 -17.13 -2.45 14.82
C ALA A 87 -17.92 -1.37 14.05
N GLU A 88 -17.63 -0.12 14.31
CA GLU A 88 -18.18 1.06 13.64
C GLU A 88 -17.51 1.38 12.30
N ARG A 89 -16.41 0.69 11.96
CA ARG A 89 -15.67 0.93 10.74
C ARG A 89 -16.24 0.11 9.59
N ASP A 90 -16.88 0.82 8.66
CA ASP A 90 -17.26 0.27 7.36
C ASP A 90 -16.36 0.87 6.28
N VAL A 91 -15.64 0.00 5.56
CA VAL A 91 -14.77 0.41 4.45
C VAL A 91 -15.43 -0.06 3.16
N PRO A 92 -15.91 0.88 2.32
CA PRO A 92 -16.57 0.49 1.09
C PRO A 92 -15.60 -0.24 0.18
N ARG A 93 -16.19 -1.11 -0.63
CA ARG A 93 -15.54 -1.74 -1.77
C ARG A 93 -15.04 -0.66 -2.73
N LEU A 94 -13.89 -0.89 -3.35
CA LEU A 94 -13.41 -0.02 -4.42
C LEU A 94 -14.33 -0.18 -5.63
N ASP A 95 -14.72 0.94 -6.22
CA ASP A 95 -15.41 0.92 -7.50
C ASP A 95 -14.43 0.52 -8.60
N ARG A 96 -14.88 -0.33 -9.52
CA ARG A 96 -14.01 -0.85 -10.58
C ARG A 96 -13.71 0.21 -11.63
N GLU A 97 -14.69 1.02 -12.01
CA GLU A 97 -14.52 2.04 -13.05
C GLU A 97 -13.58 3.14 -12.55
N GLU A 98 -13.74 3.55 -11.29
CA GLU A 98 -12.80 4.46 -10.61
C GLU A 98 -11.39 3.87 -10.56
N LEU A 99 -11.24 2.61 -10.13
CA LEU A 99 -9.93 1.96 -10.06
C LEU A 99 -9.25 1.84 -11.43
N VAL A 100 -10.01 1.49 -12.48
CA VAL A 100 -9.49 1.43 -13.85
C VAL A 100 -9.04 2.83 -14.31
N ALA A 101 -9.80 3.87 -14.01
CA ALA A 101 -9.43 5.24 -14.32
C ALA A 101 -8.14 5.66 -13.59
N GLU A 102 -8.00 5.37 -12.30
CA GLU A 102 -6.79 5.66 -11.52
C GLU A 102 -5.55 4.97 -12.10
N PHE A 103 -5.68 3.70 -12.52
CA PHE A 103 -4.58 2.96 -13.16
C PHE A 103 -4.21 3.53 -14.55
N ARG A 104 -5.17 4.06 -15.29
CA ARG A 104 -4.94 4.73 -16.57
C ARG A 104 -4.25 6.08 -16.38
N ASP A 105 -4.72 6.86 -15.41
CA ASP A 105 -4.15 8.17 -15.06
C ASP A 105 -2.71 8.04 -14.55
N ALA A 106 -2.36 6.91 -13.92
CA ALA A 106 -1.00 6.56 -13.51
C ALA A 106 -0.18 5.85 -14.61
N ASP A 107 -0.62 5.87 -15.87
CA ASP A 107 0.07 5.30 -17.04
C ASP A 107 0.39 3.80 -16.95
N PHE A 108 -0.33 3.04 -16.11
CA PHE A 108 -0.04 1.60 -15.93
C PHE A 108 -0.57 0.71 -17.06
N GLU A 109 -1.65 1.10 -17.74
CA GLU A 109 -2.35 0.20 -18.68
C GLU A 109 -1.43 -0.36 -19.75
N THR A 110 -0.65 0.49 -20.43
CA THR A 110 0.24 0.06 -21.52
C THR A 110 1.27 -0.95 -21.03
N GLY A 111 1.94 -0.65 -19.91
CA GLY A 111 2.97 -1.52 -19.34
C GLY A 111 2.41 -2.84 -18.83
N MET A 112 1.25 -2.79 -18.16
CA MET A 112 0.59 -3.98 -17.65
C MET A 112 0.05 -4.88 -18.75
N ARG A 113 -0.50 -4.31 -19.84
CA ARG A 113 -0.91 -5.10 -21.02
C ARG A 113 0.28 -5.78 -21.67
N ALA A 114 1.40 -5.08 -21.83
CA ALA A 114 2.62 -5.65 -22.39
C ALA A 114 3.22 -6.79 -21.53
N ALA A 115 2.92 -6.80 -20.23
CA ALA A 115 3.37 -7.80 -19.28
C ALA A 115 2.31 -8.89 -18.97
N ASP A 116 1.17 -8.91 -19.67
CA ASP A 116 0.02 -9.79 -19.40
C ASP A 116 -0.51 -9.70 -17.94
N LEU A 117 -0.41 -8.51 -17.33
CA LEU A 117 -0.85 -8.21 -15.97
C LEU A 117 -2.16 -7.41 -15.89
N TRP A 118 -2.60 -6.81 -17.00
CA TRP A 118 -3.85 -6.05 -17.05
C TRP A 118 -5.05 -6.99 -16.82
N PRO A 119 -5.94 -6.72 -15.85
CA PRO A 119 -7.03 -7.63 -15.53
C PRO A 119 -8.03 -7.82 -16.70
N ASP A 120 -8.47 -9.06 -16.91
CA ASP A 120 -9.61 -9.35 -17.79
C ASP A 120 -10.87 -8.58 -17.33
N GLY A 121 -11.58 -8.00 -18.29
CA GLY A 121 -12.79 -7.21 -18.03
C GLY A 121 -12.54 -5.79 -17.53
N TRP A 122 -11.30 -5.29 -17.63
CA TRP A 122 -10.93 -3.88 -17.45
C TRP A 122 -10.72 -3.17 -18.80
N GLU A 123 -11.52 -3.55 -19.81
CA GLU A 123 -11.52 -2.85 -21.10
C GLU A 123 -12.17 -1.47 -20.99
#